data_AF-A0A961D4U0-F1
#
_entry.id   AF-A0A961D4U0-F1
#
_cell.length_a   1.000
_cell.length_b   1.000
_cell.length_c   1.000
_cell.angle_alpha   90.00
_cell.angle_beta   90.00
_cell.angle_gamma   90.00
#
_symmetry.space_group_name_H-M   'P 1'
#
loop_
_entity.id
_entity.type
_entity.pdbx_description
1 polymer ?
#
loop_
_entity_poly.entity_id
_entity_poly.type
_entity_poly.pdbx_seq_one_letter_code
_entity_poly.pdbx_strand_id
1 'polypeptide(L)'
;MDLLLVIVIGVIAVAVVTALAERLGVAGPLLLVALGLAIGLLPFVEVPEIDPELILVGVLPPLLYASAVRLPAIEFRRDLAPISGLAVVLVIITALVLGWFFSLVLPGVGFALGVALGAIISPTDAVATSIAKRLGISPRVTTMLEGESLLNDAT
;
A
#
# COMPACT_ATOMS: atom_id res chain seq x y z
N MET A 1 3.84 -20.70 21.62
CA MET A 1 5.02 -19.81 21.56
C MET A 1 4.67 -18.54 22.32
N ASP A 2 5.57 -18.01 23.15
CA ASP A 2 5.33 -16.73 23.80
C ASP A 2 5.14 -15.64 22.73
N LEU A 3 4.08 -14.83 22.85
CA LEU A 3 3.74 -13.76 21.90
C LEU A 3 4.93 -12.86 21.57
N LEU A 4 5.76 -12.59 22.58
CA LEU A 4 7.00 -11.82 22.45
C LEU A 4 7.96 -12.45 21.44
N LEU A 5 8.12 -13.77 21.47
CA LEU A 5 9.02 -14.50 20.58
C LEU A 5 8.53 -14.41 19.13
N VAL A 6 7.22 -14.53 18.89
CA VAL A 6 6.61 -14.34 17.56
C VAL A 6 6.87 -12.93 17.03
N ILE A 7 6.64 -11.90 17.86
CA ILE A 7 6.88 -10.50 17.49
C ILE A 7 8.36 -10.28 17.17
N VAL A 8 9.27 -10.77 18.00
CA VAL A 8 10.72 -10.62 17.79
C VAL A 8 11.15 -11.30 16.49
N ILE A 9 10.71 -12.53 16.23
CA ILE A 9 11.01 -13.22 14.96
C ILE A 9 10.44 -12.43 13.78
N GLY A 10 9.20 -11.94 13.89
CA GLY A 10 8.56 -11.13 12.85
C GLY A 10 9.37 -9.87 12.53
N VAL A 11 9.79 -9.12 13.54
CA VAL A 11 10.60 -7.90 13.37
C VAL A 11 11.95 -8.23 12.73
N ILE A 12 12.62 -9.30 13.16
CA ILE A 12 13.88 -9.75 12.57
C ILE A 12 13.68 -10.15 11.10
N ALA A 13 12.62 -10.91 10.80
CA ALA A 13 12.30 -11.31 9.44
C ALA A 13 12.06 -10.09 8.55
N VAL A 14 11.28 -9.11 9.01
CA VAL A 14 11.06 -7.85 8.28
C VAL A 14 12.37 -7.11 8.02
N ALA A 15 13.22 -6.97 9.04
CA ALA A 15 14.51 -6.29 8.90
C ALA A 15 15.45 -7.01 7.91
N VAL A 16 15.58 -8.32 8.02
CA VAL A 16 16.44 -9.14 7.15
C VAL A 16 15.95 -9.13 5.71
N VAL A 17 14.65 -9.33 5.49
CA VAL A 17 14.05 -9.33 4.14
C VAL A 17 14.17 -7.96 3.50
N THR A 18 13.93 -6.89 4.25
CA THR A 18 14.07 -5.52 3.73
C THR A 18 15.53 -5.22 3.36
N ALA A 19 16.50 -5.59 4.21
CA ALA A 19 17.92 -5.43 3.90
C ALA A 19 18.35 -6.25 2.67
N LEU A 20 17.80 -7.45 2.51
CA LEU A 20 18.05 -8.28 1.34
C LEU A 20 17.42 -7.68 0.08
N ALA A 21 16.21 -7.13 0.18
CA ALA A 21 15.52 -6.47 -0.92
C ALA A 21 16.34 -5.33 -1.51
N GLU A 22 16.95 -4.51 -0.64
CA GLU A 22 17.83 -3.41 -1.06
C GLU A 22 19.06 -3.92 -1.82
N ARG A 23 19.66 -5.04 -1.39
CA ARG A 23 20.81 -5.64 -2.08
C ARG A 23 20.45 -6.23 -3.43
N LEU A 24 19.24 -6.77 -3.56
CA LEU A 24 18.73 -7.35 -4.81
C LEU A 24 18.13 -6.31 -5.75
N GLY A 25 17.98 -5.06 -5.31
CA GLY A 25 17.37 -3.98 -6.10
C GLY A 25 15.86 -4.12 -6.28
N VAL A 26 15.18 -4.80 -5.36
CA VAL A 26 13.72 -5.02 -5.39
C VAL A 26 13.03 -4.32 -4.22
N ALA A 27 11.74 -4.02 -4.36
CA ALA A 27 10.95 -3.43 -3.27
C ALA A 27 10.76 -4.43 -2.12
N GLY A 28 11.09 -4.02 -0.89
CA GLY A 28 10.93 -4.82 0.33
C GLY A 28 9.56 -5.48 0.48
N PRO A 29 8.44 -4.74 0.30
CA PRO A 29 7.10 -5.30 0.40
C PRO A 29 6.84 -6.47 -0.55
N LEU A 30 7.41 -6.48 -1.77
CA LEU A 30 7.25 -7.59 -2.70
C LEU A 30 7.87 -8.88 -2.15
N LEU A 31 9.08 -8.80 -1.58
CA LEU A 31 9.73 -9.96 -0.97
C LEU A 31 9.00 -10.40 0.31
N LEU A 32 8.46 -9.47 1.09
CA LEU A 32 7.67 -9.80 2.28
C LEU A 32 6.38 -10.54 1.93
N VAL A 33 5.66 -10.10 0.89
CA VAL A 33 4.46 -10.79 0.39
C VAL A 33 4.84 -12.17 -0.13
N ALA A 34 5.91 -12.30 -0.92
CA ALA A 34 6.36 -13.58 -1.44
C ALA A 34 6.76 -14.55 -0.30
N LEU A 35 7.48 -14.05 0.72
CA LEU A 35 7.84 -14.84 1.89
C LEU A 35 6.61 -15.23 2.71
N GLY A 36 5.68 -14.31 2.95
CA GLY A 36 4.44 -14.58 3.66
C GLY A 36 3.58 -15.63 2.96
N LEU A 37 3.49 -15.56 1.62
CA LEU A 37 2.83 -16.57 0.80
C LEU A 37 3.54 -17.92 0.88
N ALA A 38 4.86 -17.94 0.77
CA ALA A 38 5.64 -19.18 0.88
C ALA A 38 5.46 -19.85 2.25
N ILE A 39 5.45 -19.07 3.34
CA ILE A 39 5.21 -19.55 4.70
C ILE A 39 3.76 -20.03 4.87
N GLY A 40 2.79 -19.27 4.37
CA GLY A 40 1.36 -19.59 4.49
C GLY A 40 0.93 -20.85 3.73
N LEU A 41 1.71 -21.28 2.74
CA LEU A 41 1.49 -22.54 2.02
C LEU A 41 2.11 -23.77 2.73
N LEU A 42 2.89 -23.58 3.80
CA LEU A 42 3.51 -24.68 4.53
C LEU A 42 2.48 -25.36 5.44
N PRO A 43 2.25 -26.68 5.31
CA PRO A 43 1.20 -27.38 6.05
C PRO A 43 1.47 -27.54 7.55
N PHE A 44 2.67 -27.18 8.01
CA PHE A 44 3.12 -27.31 9.40
C PHE A 44 3.20 -25.95 10.13
N VAL A 45 2.83 -24.84 9.46
CA VAL A 45 2.80 -23.51 10.07
C VAL A 45 1.35 -23.15 10.33
N GLU A 46 0.96 -23.11 11.61
CA GLU A 46 -0.31 -22.53 12.02
C GLU A 46 -0.15 -21.00 12.05
N VAL A 47 -0.75 -20.32 11.08
CA VAL A 47 -0.78 -18.86 11.04
C VAL A 47 -1.90 -18.41 11.98
N PRO A 48 -1.60 -17.64 13.05
CA PRO A 48 -2.63 -17.10 13.91
C PRO A 48 -3.51 -16.14 13.11
N GLU A 49 -4.82 -16.28 13.25
CA GLU A 49 -5.78 -15.36 12.65
C GLU A 49 -5.64 -14.00 13.36
N ILE A 50 -5.13 -13.00 12.63
CA ILE A 50 -5.00 -11.63 13.13
C ILE A 50 -6.28 -10.90 12.76
N ASP A 51 -6.96 -10.35 13.76
CA ASP A 51 -8.13 -9.50 13.55
C ASP A 51 -7.75 -8.30 12.67
N PRO A 52 -8.38 -8.12 11.50
CA PRO A 52 -8.13 -6.98 10.62
C PRO A 52 -8.31 -5.64 11.32
N GLU A 53 -9.19 -5.52 12.33
CA GLU A 53 -9.41 -4.28 13.07
C GLU A 53 -8.15 -3.81 13.81
N LEU A 54 -7.31 -4.75 14.27
CA LEU A 54 -6.03 -4.39 14.89
C LEU A 54 -5.10 -3.66 13.90
N ILE A 55 -5.14 -4.04 12.62
CA ILE A 55 -4.35 -3.40 11.59
C ILE A 55 -5.03 -2.09 11.15
N LEU A 56 -6.31 -2.16 10.80
CA LEU A 56 -7.07 -1.04 10.24
C LEU A 56 -7.27 0.13 11.23
N VAL A 57 -7.45 -0.18 12.51
CA VAL A 57 -7.70 0.83 13.56
C VAL A 57 -6.48 1.02 14.46
N GLY A 58 -5.74 -0.04 14.75
CA GLY A 58 -4.58 0.04 15.66
C GLY A 58 -3.31 0.53 14.97
N VAL A 59 -3.01 0.06 13.77
CA VAL A 59 -1.71 0.29 13.10
C VAL A 59 -1.80 1.37 12.03
N LEU A 60 -2.83 1.33 11.18
CA LEU A 60 -2.95 2.20 10.01
C LEU A 60 -3.09 3.69 10.38
N PRO A 61 -3.94 4.12 11.33
CA PRO A 61 -4.08 5.55 11.63
C PRO A 61 -2.80 6.21 12.18
N PRO A 62 -2.04 5.59 13.11
CA PRO A 62 -0.73 6.12 13.51
C PRO A 62 0.28 6.23 12.36
N LEU A 63 0.30 5.26 11.41
CA LEU A 63 1.18 5.31 10.25
C LEU A 63 0.81 6.44 9.29
N LEU A 64 -0.48 6.63 9.02
CA LEU A 64 -0.97 7.74 8.21
C LEU A 64 -0.66 9.08 8.84
N TYR A 65 -0.87 9.22 10.16
CA TYR A 65 -0.51 10.43 10.90
C TYR A 65 0.98 10.73 10.81
N ALA A 66 1.84 9.74 11.05
CA ALA A 66 3.29 9.90 10.97
C ALA A 66 3.76 10.30 9.57
N SER A 67 3.06 9.85 8.52
CA SER A 67 3.34 10.20 7.13
C SER A 67 2.84 11.61 6.79
N ALA A 68 1.64 11.98 7.25
CA ALA A 68 1.04 13.30 7.04
C ALA A 68 1.85 14.43 7.70
N VAL A 69 2.38 14.22 8.91
CA VAL A 69 3.18 15.22 9.64
C VAL A 69 4.54 15.52 8.96
N ARG A 70 5.06 14.58 8.16
CA ARG A 70 6.32 14.77 7.41
C ARG A 70 6.15 15.59 6.14
N LEU A 71 4.91 15.73 5.65
CA LEU A 71 4.62 16.39 4.39
C LEU A 71 4.72 17.93 4.51
N PRO A 72 5.45 18.62 3.62
CA PRO A 72 5.55 20.09 3.66
C PRO A 72 4.19 20.75 3.38
N ALA A 73 3.55 21.30 4.42
CA ALA A 73 2.19 21.85 4.32
C ALA A 73 2.03 22.96 3.27
N ILE A 74 3.05 23.80 3.06
CA ILE A 74 3.02 24.88 2.06
C ILE A 74 3.01 24.33 0.63
N GLU A 75 3.86 23.35 0.35
CA GLU A 75 3.97 22.74 -0.98
C GLU A 75 2.73 21.91 -1.30
N PHE A 76 2.25 21.15 -0.30
CA PHE A 76 0.99 20.42 -0.41
C PHE A 76 -0.19 21.33 -0.74
N ARG A 77 -0.34 22.46 -0.01
CA ARG A 77 -1.43 23.42 -0.26
C ARG A 77 -1.33 24.07 -1.64
N ARG A 78 -0.11 24.33 -2.14
CA ARG A 78 0.12 24.87 -3.48
C ARG A 78 -0.31 23.88 -4.57
N ASP A 79 -0.06 22.60 -4.34
CA ASP A 79 -0.29 21.53 -5.32
C ASP A 79 -1.57 20.69 -4.99
N LEU A 80 -2.49 21.22 -4.17
CA LEU A 80 -3.71 20.52 -3.74
C LEU A 80 -4.62 20.09 -4.88
N ALA A 81 -4.77 20.93 -5.92
CA ALA A 81 -5.62 20.63 -7.07
C ALA A 81 -5.11 19.44 -7.91
N PRO A 82 -3.83 19.39 -8.32
CA PRO A 82 -3.30 18.20 -9.00
C PRO A 82 -3.28 16.97 -8.09
N ILE A 83 -2.97 17.12 -6.79
CA ILE A 83 -3.00 16.01 -5.83
C ILE A 83 -4.41 15.41 -5.72
N SER A 84 -5.45 16.23 -5.55
CA SER A 84 -6.83 15.73 -5.45
C SER A 84 -7.35 15.16 -6.75
N GLY A 85 -6.90 15.69 -7.90
CA GLY A 85 -7.18 15.10 -9.20
C GLY A 85 -6.63 13.69 -9.34
N LEU A 86 -5.38 13.47 -8.92
CA LEU A 86 -4.75 12.15 -8.91
C LEU A 86 -5.36 11.21 -7.86
N ALA A 87 -5.67 11.71 -6.66
CA ALA A 87 -6.12 10.85 -5.58
C ALA A 87 -7.62 10.50 -5.62
N VAL A 88 -8.46 11.38 -6.18
CA VAL A 88 -9.92 11.17 -6.18
C VAL A 88 -10.44 10.89 -7.57
N VAL A 89 -10.19 11.80 -8.52
CA VAL A 89 -10.78 11.70 -9.85
C VAL A 89 -10.20 10.52 -10.61
N LEU A 90 -8.88 10.38 -10.61
CA LEU A 90 -8.23 9.25 -11.27
C LEU A 90 -8.67 7.94 -10.63
N VAL A 91 -8.72 7.85 -9.30
CA VAL A 91 -9.15 6.64 -8.56
C VAL A 91 -10.57 6.21 -8.90
N ILE A 92 -11.51 7.16 -9.00
CA ILE A 92 -12.88 6.85 -9.42
C ILE A 92 -12.89 6.32 -10.86
N ILE A 93 -12.15 6.96 -11.77
CA ILE A 93 -12.10 6.56 -13.18
C ILE A 93 -11.50 5.15 -13.31
N THR A 94 -10.36 4.89 -12.68
CA THR A 94 -9.70 3.57 -12.70
C THR A 94 -10.56 2.50 -12.05
N ALA A 95 -11.23 2.79 -10.93
CA ALA A 95 -12.15 1.85 -10.29
C ALA A 95 -13.32 1.47 -11.21
N LEU A 96 -13.91 2.44 -11.92
CA LEU A 96 -14.99 2.19 -12.89
C LEU A 96 -14.50 1.39 -14.11
N VAL A 97 -13.33 1.72 -14.63
CA VAL A 97 -12.71 1.00 -15.75
C VAL A 97 -12.38 -0.44 -15.36
N LEU A 98 -11.77 -0.64 -14.20
CA LEU A 98 -11.49 -1.97 -13.64
C LEU A 98 -12.78 -2.73 -13.33
N GLY A 99 -13.82 -2.06 -12.85
CA GLY A 99 -15.09 -2.70 -12.59
C GLY A 99 -15.79 -3.18 -13.86
N TRP A 100 -15.72 -2.39 -14.92
CA TRP A 100 -16.13 -2.83 -16.25
C TRP A 100 -15.31 -4.03 -16.72
N PHE A 101 -13.98 -3.95 -16.64
CA PHE A 101 -13.07 -5.03 -17.02
C PHE A 101 -13.37 -6.34 -16.27
N PHE A 102 -13.47 -6.29 -14.94
CA PHE A 102 -13.74 -7.49 -14.13
C PHE A 102 -15.13 -8.06 -14.38
N SER A 103 -16.13 -7.22 -14.65
CA SER A 103 -17.47 -7.71 -15.00
C SER A 103 -17.51 -8.50 -16.32
N LEU A 104 -16.54 -8.26 -17.21
CA LEU A 104 -16.39 -8.99 -18.47
C LEU A 104 -15.54 -10.25 -18.32
N VAL A 105 -14.47 -10.19 -17.51
CA VAL A 105 -13.47 -11.26 -17.41
C VAL A 105 -13.84 -12.31 -16.36
N LEU A 106 -14.45 -11.90 -15.24
CA LEU A 106 -14.87 -12.81 -14.18
C LEU A 106 -16.35 -13.16 -14.30
N PRO A 107 -16.69 -14.40 -14.70
CA PRO A 107 -18.08 -14.83 -14.74
C PRO A 107 -18.69 -14.81 -13.33
N GLY A 108 -19.85 -14.17 -13.18
CA GLY A 108 -20.57 -14.06 -11.91
C GLY A 108 -20.22 -12.82 -11.07
N VAL A 109 -19.21 -12.02 -11.46
CA VAL A 109 -18.90 -10.74 -10.80
C VAL A 109 -19.71 -9.63 -11.47
N GLY A 110 -20.72 -9.12 -10.77
CA GLY A 110 -21.48 -7.95 -11.24
C GLY A 110 -20.63 -6.68 -11.23
N PHE A 111 -21.06 -5.66 -12.00
CA PHE A 111 -20.34 -4.38 -12.10
C PHE A 111 -20.02 -3.77 -10.73
N ALA A 112 -20.94 -3.81 -9.77
CA ALA A 112 -20.70 -3.27 -8.42
C ALA A 112 -19.53 -3.94 -7.69
N LEU A 113 -19.44 -5.28 -7.74
CA LEU A 113 -18.32 -6.03 -7.15
C LEU A 113 -17.03 -5.79 -7.93
N GLY A 114 -17.12 -5.69 -9.26
CA GLY A 114 -15.99 -5.30 -10.09
C GLY A 114 -15.46 -3.92 -9.69
N VAL A 115 -16.33 -2.93 -9.49
CA VAL A 115 -15.94 -1.57 -9.07
C VAL A 115 -15.34 -1.61 -7.67
N ALA A 116 -15.87 -2.42 -6.76
CA ALA A 116 -15.28 -2.59 -5.43
C ALA A 116 -13.85 -3.17 -5.51
N LEU A 117 -13.62 -4.19 -6.34
CA LEU A 117 -12.27 -4.70 -6.61
C LEU A 117 -11.37 -3.64 -7.26
N GLY A 118 -11.92 -2.87 -8.20
CA GLY A 118 -11.24 -1.75 -8.82
C GLY A 118 -10.82 -0.68 -7.81
N ALA A 119 -11.69 -0.37 -6.85
CA ALA A 119 -11.41 0.59 -5.79
C ALA A 119 -10.30 0.12 -4.85
N ILE A 120 -10.23 -1.18 -4.54
CA ILE A 120 -9.15 -1.76 -3.72
C ILE A 120 -7.79 -1.69 -4.44
N ILE A 121 -7.78 -1.89 -5.77
CA ILE A 121 -6.55 -1.95 -6.58
C ILE A 121 -6.08 -0.57 -7.06
N SER A 122 -6.99 0.39 -7.15
CA SER A 122 -6.72 1.68 -7.76
C SER A 122 -5.74 2.58 -7.01
N PRO A 123 -5.74 2.66 -5.66
CA PRO A 123 -4.75 3.40 -4.91
C PRO A 123 -3.32 3.04 -5.33
N THR A 124 -2.57 4.03 -5.77
CA THR A 124 -1.14 3.92 -6.11
C THR A 124 -0.30 3.93 -4.83
N ASP A 125 0.26 2.77 -4.49
CA ASP A 125 0.97 2.52 -3.23
C ASP A 125 2.25 3.38 -3.07
N ALA A 126 2.59 3.68 -1.81
CA ALA A 126 3.84 4.30 -1.35
C ALA A 126 5.10 3.57 -1.86
N VAL A 127 4.99 2.30 -2.24
CA VAL A 127 6.09 1.56 -2.88
C VAL A 127 6.47 2.17 -4.22
N ALA A 128 5.51 2.55 -5.05
CA ALA A 128 5.78 3.18 -6.34
C ALA A 128 6.46 4.55 -6.15
N THR A 129 6.04 5.32 -5.14
CA THR A 129 6.65 6.61 -4.82
C THR A 129 8.08 6.44 -4.27
N SER A 130 8.34 5.36 -3.50
CA SER A 130 9.67 5.04 -2.99
C SER A 130 10.67 4.68 -4.10
N ILE A 131 10.22 3.98 -5.14
CA ILE A 131 11.03 3.67 -6.33
C ILE A 131 11.30 4.96 -7.11
N ALA A 132 10.28 5.79 -7.31
CA ALA A 132 10.41 7.06 -8.03
C ALA A 132 11.44 7.98 -7.35
N LYS A 133 11.42 8.09 -6.01
CA LYS A 133 12.44 8.85 -5.24
C LYS A 133 13.87 8.41 -5.50
N ARG A 134 14.12 7.09 -5.64
CA ARG A 134 15.45 6.54 -5.94
C ARG A 134 15.98 6.99 -7.32
N LEU A 135 15.11 7.44 -8.21
CA LEU A 135 15.45 7.91 -9.56
C LEU A 135 15.79 9.42 -9.64
N GLY A 136 15.80 10.15 -8.52
CA GLY A 136 16.26 11.55 -8.49
C GLY A 136 15.27 12.56 -9.09
N ILE A 137 13.98 12.30 -9.01
CA ILE A 137 12.91 13.22 -9.44
C ILE A 137 12.86 14.50 -8.59
N SER A 138 12.34 15.57 -9.20
CA SER A 138 12.26 16.89 -8.56
C SER A 138 11.48 16.86 -7.22
N PRO A 139 11.82 17.73 -6.25
CA PRO A 139 11.12 17.81 -4.96
C PRO A 139 9.61 17.98 -5.12
N ARG A 140 9.18 18.82 -6.07
CA ARG A 140 7.76 19.06 -6.34
C ARG A 140 7.01 17.80 -6.78
N VAL A 141 7.60 16.97 -7.64
CA VAL A 141 7.00 15.69 -8.07
C VAL A 141 6.93 14.73 -6.89
N THR A 142 7.97 14.71 -6.05
CA THR A 142 7.99 13.90 -4.83
C THR A 142 6.84 14.28 -3.88
N THR A 143 6.64 15.58 -3.64
CA THR A 143 5.54 16.06 -2.78
C THR A 143 4.16 15.78 -3.39
N MET A 144 4.00 15.87 -4.72
CA MET A 144 2.75 15.49 -5.38
C MET A 144 2.44 14.00 -5.22
N LEU A 145 3.44 13.14 -5.41
CA LEU A 145 3.29 11.68 -5.24
C LEU A 145 3.04 11.27 -3.78
N GLU A 146 3.72 11.91 -2.83
CA GLU A 146 3.46 11.70 -1.39
C GLU A 146 2.05 12.20 -1.01
N GLY A 147 1.64 13.36 -1.52
CA GLY A 147 0.31 13.90 -1.28
C GLY A 147 -0.81 13.05 -1.87
N GLU A 148 -0.61 12.52 -3.07
CA GLU A 148 -1.52 11.55 -3.70
C GLU A 148 -1.65 10.28 -2.86
N SER A 149 -0.52 9.64 -2.53
CA SER A 149 -0.50 8.41 -1.73
C SER A 149 -1.15 8.61 -0.36
N LEU A 150 -0.90 9.74 0.30
CA LEU A 150 -1.56 10.06 1.59
C LEU A 150 -3.07 10.22 1.48
N LEU A 151 -3.58 10.81 0.40
CA LEU A 151 -5.03 10.91 0.19
C LEU A 151 -5.61 9.54 -0.13
N ASN A 152 -4.96 8.79 -1.03
CA ASN A 152 -5.36 7.45 -1.43
C ASN A 152 -5.43 6.47 -0.25
N ASP A 153 -4.48 6.54 0.67
CA ASP A 153 -4.46 5.67 1.85
C ASP A 153 -5.54 6.04 2.88
N ALA A 154 -6.09 7.26 2.80
CA ALA A 154 -7.12 7.77 3.71
C ALA A 154 -8.56 7.62 3.18
N THR A 155 -8.75 7.31 1.88
CA THR A 155 -10.05 7.20 1.20
C THR A 155 -10.44 5.75 0.94
#